data_AF-A0AAV2LN60-F1
#
_entry.id   AF-A0AAV2LN60-F1
#
_cell.length_a   1.000
_cell.length_b   1.000
_cell.length_c   1.000
_cell.angle_alpha   90.00
_cell.angle_beta   90.00
_cell.angle_gamma   90.00
#
_symmetry.space_group_name_H-M   'P 1'
#
loop_
_entity.id
_entity.type
_entity.pdbx_description
1 polymer ?
#
loop_
_entity_poly.entity_id
_entity_poly.type
_entity_poly.pdbx_seq_one_letter_code
_entity_poly.pdbx_strand_id
1 'polypeptide(L)'
;MDSTKKVTKKLAGGIGGSAAWMTNIGNEFGQVLNSVLTTGEGAGLEELCQGIVTRYKNVGKDEPEVIYVDRDCCSQSGVSSVTKLFHPWRSAVRLDSFHFMRRFNCGLTTEHHPLYGTFCAKLSSCIFEWDQEDVQGLKEAKRGEWKSSHSGHEPTEEQLLATITSGEQRRHCRRRSRGVEDIRRMISGLLESVWELTDTTGLRLVNHDTMHHVWEVQQKHLECLQDPPGLKLYTKVV
;
A
#
# COMPACT_ATOMS: atom_id res chain seq x y z
N MET A 1 -0.84 0.44 -11.29
CA MET A 1 0.03 1.05 -12.31
C MET A 1 1.21 1.66 -11.59
N ASP A 2 2.42 1.23 -11.94
CA ASP A 2 3.67 1.65 -11.30
C ASP A 2 4.66 2.09 -12.36
N SER A 3 5.38 3.20 -12.14
CA SER A 3 6.39 3.73 -13.06
C SER A 3 7.75 3.87 -12.38
N THR A 4 8.80 3.32 -12.97
CA THR A 4 10.13 3.27 -12.37
C THR A 4 11.27 3.57 -13.33
N LYS A 5 12.31 4.25 -12.81
CA LYS A 5 13.62 4.42 -13.46
C LYS A 5 14.64 3.35 -13.08
N LYS A 6 14.34 2.50 -12.08
CA LYS A 6 15.37 1.59 -11.53
C LYS A 6 15.72 0.46 -12.49
N VAL A 7 14.74 -0.04 -13.25
CA VAL A 7 14.94 -1.14 -14.20
C VAL A 7 15.73 -0.67 -15.42
N THR A 8 15.49 0.56 -15.88
CA THR A 8 16.17 1.10 -17.06
C THR A 8 17.68 1.23 -16.87
N LYS A 9 18.15 1.46 -15.64
CA LYS A 9 19.57 1.44 -15.27
C LYS A 9 20.24 0.07 -15.40
N LYS A 10 19.47 -1.02 -15.49
CA LYS A 10 19.97 -2.39 -15.65
C LYS A 10 20.03 -2.84 -17.10
N LEU A 11 19.55 -2.02 -18.05
CA LEU A 11 19.63 -2.32 -19.47
C LEU A 11 21.09 -2.23 -19.92
N ALA A 12 21.55 -3.25 -20.66
CA ALA A 12 22.91 -3.38 -21.15
C ALA A 12 22.93 -3.62 -22.66
N GLY A 13 24.11 -3.57 -23.28
CA GLY A 13 24.27 -3.75 -24.73
C GLY A 13 23.76 -2.55 -25.52
N GLY A 14 23.34 -2.77 -26.78
CA GLY A 14 22.93 -1.71 -27.72
C GLY A 14 21.69 -0.90 -27.32
N ILE A 15 20.99 -1.32 -26.24
CA ILE A 15 19.84 -0.61 -25.65
C ILE A 15 20.19 0.07 -24.31
N GLY A 16 21.46 0.02 -23.90
CA GLY A 16 21.93 0.72 -22.70
C GLY A 16 21.70 2.22 -22.83
N GLY A 17 20.98 2.81 -21.88
CA GLY A 17 20.66 4.24 -21.88
C GLY A 17 19.58 4.68 -22.87
N SER A 18 18.97 3.76 -23.64
CA SER A 18 17.92 4.10 -24.60
C SER A 18 16.53 4.24 -23.99
N ALA A 19 16.31 3.75 -22.76
CA ALA A 19 15.07 3.93 -22.02
C ALA A 19 15.36 4.67 -20.71
N ALA A 20 14.46 5.56 -20.32
CA ALA A 20 14.51 6.30 -19.07
C ALA A 20 13.48 5.80 -18.06
N TRP A 21 12.36 5.25 -18.55
CA TRP A 21 11.23 4.84 -17.74
C TRP A 21 10.69 3.46 -18.13
N MET A 22 10.15 2.77 -17.15
CA MET A 22 9.35 1.56 -17.33
C MET A 22 8.06 1.71 -16.56
N THR A 23 6.92 1.46 -17.20
CA THR A 23 5.61 1.47 -16.55
C THR A 23 4.96 0.10 -16.66
N ASN A 24 4.48 -0.40 -15.52
CA ASN A 24 3.85 -1.71 -15.38
C ASN A 24 2.39 -1.55 -14.94
N ILE A 25 1.50 -2.31 -15.57
CA ILE A 25 0.12 -2.49 -15.12
C ILE A 25 -0.01 -3.95 -14.70
N GLY A 26 -0.39 -4.18 -13.44
CA GLY A 26 -0.69 -5.51 -12.91
C GLY A 26 -2.13 -5.61 -12.42
N ASN A 27 -2.57 -6.84 -12.16
CA ASN A 27 -3.88 -7.15 -11.59
C ASN A 27 -3.79 -7.45 -10.09
N GLU A 28 -4.94 -7.73 -9.48
CA GLU A 28 -5.12 -8.06 -8.06
C GLU A 28 -4.40 -9.34 -7.62
N PHE A 29 -4.00 -10.20 -8.57
CA PHE A 29 -3.24 -11.42 -8.31
C PHE A 29 -1.72 -11.22 -8.37
N GLY A 30 -1.25 -9.97 -8.54
CA GLY A 30 0.16 -9.65 -8.68
C GLY A 30 0.75 -10.03 -10.04
N GLN A 31 -0.09 -10.35 -11.03
CA GLN A 31 0.36 -10.65 -12.39
C GLN A 31 0.53 -9.35 -13.18
N VAL A 32 1.60 -9.24 -13.95
CA VAL A 32 1.80 -8.12 -14.86
C VAL A 32 0.96 -8.34 -16.12
N LEU A 33 0.02 -7.44 -16.38
CA LEU A 33 -0.85 -7.46 -17.56
C LEU A 33 -0.20 -6.81 -18.78
N ASN A 34 0.59 -5.76 -18.56
CA ASN A 34 1.30 -5.05 -19.62
C ASN A 34 2.45 -4.20 -19.07
N SER A 35 3.47 -4.00 -19.88
CA SER A 35 4.63 -3.17 -19.56
C SER A 35 5.03 -2.34 -20.78
N VAL A 36 5.45 -1.10 -20.56
CA VAL A 36 6.09 -0.26 -21.58
C VAL A 36 7.41 0.28 -21.07
N LEU A 37 8.42 0.32 -21.94
CA LEU A 37 9.68 1.01 -21.70
C LEU A 37 9.78 2.21 -22.64
N THR A 38 10.06 3.39 -22.08
CA THR A 38 10.07 4.64 -22.84
C THR A 38 11.26 5.53 -22.52
N THR A 39 11.61 6.41 -23.46
CA THR A 39 12.68 7.40 -23.36
C THR A 39 12.33 8.60 -22.48
N GLY A 40 11.05 8.80 -22.18
CA GLY A 40 10.54 9.95 -21.42
C GLY A 40 9.43 9.55 -20.46
N GLU A 41 9.25 10.35 -19.41
CA GLU A 41 8.17 10.13 -18.44
C GLU A 41 6.81 10.33 -19.15
N GLY A 42 5.87 9.42 -18.93
CA GLY A 42 4.51 9.54 -19.49
C GLY A 42 4.36 9.15 -20.96
N ALA A 43 5.46 9.00 -21.72
CA ALA A 43 5.40 8.58 -23.11
C ALA A 43 4.81 7.16 -23.23
N GLY A 44 3.95 6.93 -24.23
CA GLY A 44 3.36 5.62 -24.51
C GLY A 44 2.32 5.12 -23.51
N LEU A 45 1.96 5.92 -22.49
CA LEU A 45 1.02 5.50 -21.46
C LEU A 45 -0.41 5.40 -21.97
N GLU A 46 -0.81 6.27 -22.89
CA GLU A 46 -2.15 6.25 -23.46
C GLU A 46 -2.37 4.95 -24.25
N GLU A 47 -1.45 4.59 -25.13
CA GLU A 47 -1.50 3.34 -25.89
C GLU A 47 -1.45 2.11 -24.98
N LEU A 48 -0.62 2.15 -23.92
CA LEU A 48 -0.53 1.09 -22.91
C LEU A 48 -1.88 0.87 -22.23
N CYS A 49 -2.51 1.94 -21.74
CA CYS A 49 -3.78 1.90 -21.03
C CYS A 49 -4.94 1.54 -21.96
N GLN A 50 -5.03 2.14 -23.14
CA GLN A 50 -6.07 1.83 -24.14
C GLN A 50 -5.98 0.39 -24.65
N GLY A 51 -4.77 -0.19 -24.72
CA GLY A 51 -4.59 -1.60 -25.02
C GLY A 51 -5.20 -2.52 -23.97
N ILE A 52 -5.14 -2.15 -22.69
CA ILE A 52 -5.80 -2.88 -21.59
C ILE A 52 -7.33 -2.75 -21.69
N VAL A 53 -7.84 -1.52 -21.86
CA VAL A 53 -9.28 -1.24 -22.03
C VAL A 53 -9.86 -2.07 -23.17
N THR A 54 -9.17 -2.08 -24.32
CA THR A 54 -9.58 -2.85 -25.51
C THR A 54 -9.61 -4.35 -25.23
N ARG A 55 -8.60 -4.88 -24.53
CA ARG A 55 -8.59 -6.32 -24.18
C ARG A 55 -9.77 -6.70 -23.31
N TYR A 56 -10.09 -5.92 -22.27
CA TYR A 56 -11.24 -6.13 -21.40
C TYR A 56 -12.55 -6.12 -22.20
N LYS A 57 -12.73 -5.11 -23.04
CA LYS A 57 -13.89 -4.99 -23.94
C LYS A 57 -14.04 -6.20 -24.86
N ASN A 58 -12.95 -6.65 -25.47
CA ASN A 58 -12.97 -7.77 -26.43
C ASN A 58 -13.37 -9.10 -25.79
N VAL A 59 -13.09 -9.30 -24.50
CA VAL A 59 -13.48 -10.51 -23.76
C VAL A 59 -14.76 -10.32 -22.94
N GLY A 60 -15.46 -9.19 -23.09
CA GLY A 60 -16.68 -8.89 -22.35
C GLY A 60 -16.48 -8.80 -20.83
N LYS A 61 -15.30 -8.39 -20.38
CA LYS A 61 -15.01 -8.17 -18.96
C LYS A 61 -15.33 -6.73 -18.58
N ASP A 62 -15.98 -6.58 -17.43
CA ASP A 62 -16.27 -5.27 -16.85
C ASP A 62 -15.00 -4.53 -16.45
N GLU A 63 -15.06 -3.21 -16.42
CA GLU A 63 -13.98 -2.38 -15.93
C GLU A 63 -13.64 -2.70 -14.47
N PRO A 64 -12.39 -2.52 -14.03
CA PRO A 64 -12.05 -2.66 -12.62
C PRO A 64 -12.74 -1.55 -11.81
N GLU A 65 -13.16 -1.88 -10.59
CA GLU A 65 -13.77 -0.89 -9.69
C GLU A 65 -12.75 0.19 -9.25
N VAL A 66 -11.46 -0.17 -9.15
CA VAL A 66 -10.39 0.70 -8.68
C VAL A 66 -9.08 0.48 -9.44
N ILE A 67 -8.32 1.55 -9.64
CA ILE A 67 -6.97 1.57 -10.21
C ILE A 67 -6.02 2.17 -9.17
N TYR A 68 -5.10 1.34 -8.67
CA TYR A 68 -4.02 1.81 -7.79
C TYR A 68 -2.85 2.35 -8.60
N VAL A 69 -2.35 3.52 -8.19
CA VAL A 69 -1.25 4.22 -8.88
C VAL A 69 -0.15 4.64 -7.93
N ASP A 70 1.10 4.62 -8.38
CA ASP A 70 2.26 5.10 -7.62
C ASP A 70 2.34 6.63 -7.53
N ARG A 71 1.80 7.34 -8.53
CA ARG A 71 1.77 8.79 -8.69
C ARG A 71 0.47 9.26 -9.34
N ASP A 72 0.27 10.58 -9.42
CA ASP A 72 -0.91 11.19 -10.07
C ASP A 72 -2.28 10.73 -9.53
N CYS A 73 -2.28 10.30 -8.26
CA CYS A 73 -3.46 9.86 -7.54
C CYS A 73 -4.45 11.00 -7.20
N CYS A 74 -3.98 12.25 -7.15
CA CYS A 74 -4.81 13.41 -6.84
C CYS A 74 -5.55 13.91 -8.10
N SER A 75 -6.80 14.34 -7.94
CA SER A 75 -7.53 15.07 -8.98
C SER A 75 -7.79 16.50 -8.55
N GLN A 76 -7.06 17.47 -9.10
CA GLN A 76 -7.29 18.90 -8.81
C GLN A 76 -8.63 19.40 -9.39
N SER A 77 -9.13 18.76 -10.45
CA SER A 77 -10.36 19.12 -11.18
C SER A 77 -11.47 18.07 -11.07
N GLY A 78 -11.33 17.10 -10.15
CA GLY A 78 -12.27 15.97 -9.99
C GLY A 78 -12.07 14.80 -10.97
N VAL A 79 -11.30 14.99 -12.04
CA VAL A 79 -10.90 13.91 -12.97
C VAL A 79 -9.39 13.72 -12.92
N SER A 80 -8.93 12.54 -12.47
CA SER A 80 -7.50 12.20 -12.46
C SER A 80 -6.97 12.08 -13.90
N SER A 81 -5.71 12.46 -14.12
CA SER A 81 -5.00 12.20 -15.40
C SER A 81 -5.01 10.71 -15.75
N VAL A 82 -4.96 9.83 -14.75
CA VAL A 82 -5.02 8.37 -14.91
C VAL A 82 -6.37 7.95 -15.48
N THR A 83 -7.49 8.52 -15.00
CA THR A 83 -8.82 8.22 -15.53
C THR A 83 -8.93 8.56 -17.03
N LYS A 84 -8.25 9.63 -17.48
CA LYS A 84 -8.20 9.97 -18.90
C LYS A 84 -7.49 8.90 -19.73
N LEU A 85 -6.38 8.35 -19.23
CA LEU A 85 -5.65 7.28 -19.92
C LEU A 85 -6.47 6.00 -20.09
N PHE A 86 -7.37 5.72 -19.14
CA PHE A 86 -8.21 4.52 -19.14
C PHE A 86 -9.63 4.76 -19.72
N HIS A 87 -9.88 5.85 -20.45
CA HIS A 87 -11.20 6.09 -21.02
C HIS A 87 -11.72 4.86 -21.81
N PRO A 88 -13.03 4.53 -21.77
CA PRO A 88 -14.12 5.25 -21.12
C PRO A 88 -14.33 4.84 -19.65
N TRP A 89 -13.37 4.18 -19.01
CA TRP A 89 -13.54 3.69 -17.66
C TRP A 89 -13.80 4.79 -16.63
N ARG A 90 -14.61 4.46 -15.63
CA ARG A 90 -15.01 5.30 -14.48
C ARG A 90 -14.46 4.77 -13.16
N SER A 91 -13.53 3.83 -13.22
CA SER A 91 -12.81 3.27 -12.07
C SER A 91 -12.32 4.36 -11.12
N ALA A 92 -12.43 4.11 -9.82
CA ALA A 92 -11.83 4.98 -8.82
C ALA A 92 -10.30 4.95 -8.94
N VAL A 93 -9.63 6.10 -8.84
CA VAL A 93 -8.17 6.16 -8.78
C VAL A 93 -7.74 6.29 -7.32
N ARG A 94 -6.83 5.43 -6.87
CA ARG A 94 -6.31 5.41 -5.50
C ARG A 94 -4.79 5.30 -5.48
N LEU A 95 -4.18 5.85 -4.43
CA LEU A 95 -2.74 5.76 -4.21
C LEU A 95 -2.40 4.36 -3.71
N ASP A 96 -1.42 3.74 -4.35
CA ASP A 96 -0.84 2.51 -3.85
C ASP A 96 -0.15 2.74 -2.49
N SER A 97 -0.61 2.00 -1.49
CA SER A 97 -0.15 2.16 -0.11
C SER A 97 1.31 1.76 0.10
N PHE A 98 1.81 0.78 -0.65
CA PHE A 98 3.22 0.41 -0.61
C PHE A 98 4.09 1.56 -1.12
N HIS A 99 3.70 2.20 -2.23
CA HIS A 99 4.37 3.37 -2.76
C HIS A 99 4.28 4.57 -1.82
N PHE A 100 3.13 4.80 -1.18
CA PHE A 100 3.00 5.82 -0.15
C PHE A 100 3.99 5.60 1.00
N MET A 101 4.03 4.40 1.57
CA MET A 101 4.98 4.07 2.65
C MET A 101 6.42 4.23 2.20
N ARG A 102 6.75 3.80 0.98
CA ARG A 102 8.10 3.90 0.43
C ARG A 102 8.59 5.33 0.29
N ARG A 103 7.71 6.32 0.10
CA ARG A 103 8.09 7.74 0.07
C ARG A 103 8.72 8.21 1.38
N PHE A 104 8.41 7.56 2.51
CA PHE A 104 9.05 7.86 3.79
C PHE A 104 10.53 7.48 3.85
N ASN A 105 11.02 6.62 2.96
CA ASN A 105 12.44 6.28 2.89
C ASN A 105 13.31 7.51 2.59
N CYS A 106 12.78 8.52 1.91
CA CYS A 106 13.48 9.78 1.67
C CYS A 106 13.73 10.60 2.96
N GLY A 107 12.94 10.36 4.01
CA GLY A 107 13.12 10.95 5.33
C GLY A 107 14.06 10.16 6.24
N LEU A 108 14.44 8.94 5.85
CA LEU A 108 15.34 8.10 6.64
C LEU A 108 16.79 8.44 6.33
N THR A 109 17.65 8.32 7.34
CA THR A 109 19.09 8.52 7.17
C THR A 109 19.68 7.48 6.21
N THR A 110 19.20 6.22 6.29
CA THR A 110 19.56 5.13 5.38
C THR A 110 18.53 4.01 5.43
N GLU A 111 18.29 3.34 4.29
CA GLU A 111 17.45 2.12 4.24
C GLU A 111 18.12 0.92 4.95
N HIS A 112 19.42 1.00 5.25
CA HIS A 112 20.17 -0.04 5.96
C HIS A 112 20.14 0.13 7.48
N HIS A 113 19.39 1.10 8.01
CA HIS A 113 19.33 1.35 9.44
C HIS A 113 18.74 0.14 10.18
N PRO A 114 19.29 -0.30 11.32
CA PRO A 114 18.77 -1.47 12.05
C PRO A 114 17.28 -1.38 12.41
N LEU A 115 16.79 -0.17 12.64
CA LEU A 115 15.38 0.11 12.97
C LEU A 115 14.47 0.30 11.75
N TYR A 116 14.99 0.20 10.51
CA TYR A 116 14.21 0.39 9.28
C TYR A 116 12.99 -0.52 9.21
N GLY A 117 13.19 -1.82 9.49
CA GLY A 117 12.09 -2.80 9.48
C GLY A 117 11.01 -2.48 10.52
N THR A 118 11.43 -2.09 11.72
CA THR A 118 10.53 -1.65 12.79
C THR A 118 9.74 -0.41 12.41
N PHE A 119 10.40 0.59 11.81
CA PHE A 119 9.73 1.79 11.30
C PHE A 119 8.68 1.45 10.24
N CYS A 120 9.02 0.61 9.25
CA CYS A 120 8.09 0.19 8.20
C CYS A 120 6.89 -0.57 8.78
N ALA A 121 7.12 -1.47 9.74
CA ALA A 121 6.05 -2.18 10.43
C ALA A 121 5.12 -1.24 11.20
N LYS A 122 5.68 -0.26 11.92
CA LYS A 122 4.89 0.76 12.62
C LYS A 122 4.13 1.66 11.66
N LEU A 123 4.76 2.13 10.57
CA LEU A 123 4.11 2.96 9.55
C LEU A 123 2.93 2.23 8.90
N SER A 124 3.12 0.95 8.54
CA SER A 124 2.04 0.08 8.06
C SER A 124 0.92 -0.03 9.10
N SER A 125 1.25 -0.17 10.38
CA SER A 125 0.27 -0.20 11.46
C SER A 125 -0.43 1.13 11.72
N CYS A 126 0.09 2.26 11.24
CA CYS A 126 -0.61 3.55 11.26
C CYS A 126 -1.68 3.61 10.16
N ILE A 127 -1.42 3.00 9.00
CA ILE A 127 -2.31 3.03 7.83
C ILE A 127 -3.41 1.97 7.94
N PHE A 128 -3.07 0.76 8.38
CA PHE A 128 -3.97 -0.39 8.36
C PHE A 128 -4.40 -0.88 9.73
N GLU A 129 -5.69 -1.18 9.84
CA GLU A 129 -6.27 -1.95 10.94
C GLU A 129 -6.82 -3.28 10.45
N TRP A 130 -7.10 -4.18 11.39
CA TRP A 130 -7.83 -5.40 11.10
C TRP A 130 -9.33 -5.12 10.96
N ASP A 131 -9.95 -5.77 9.99
CA ASP A 131 -11.40 -5.77 9.83
C ASP A 131 -12.07 -6.32 11.09
N GLN A 132 -13.00 -5.55 11.66
CA GLN A 132 -13.57 -5.87 12.97
C GLN A 132 -14.50 -7.09 12.91
N GLU A 133 -15.17 -7.33 11.79
CA GLU A 133 -16.02 -8.52 11.61
C GLU A 133 -15.14 -9.78 11.58
N ASP A 134 -14.03 -9.74 10.84
CA ASP A 134 -13.11 -10.88 10.79
C ASP A 134 -12.42 -11.10 12.15
N VAL A 135 -12.07 -10.03 12.88
CA VAL A 135 -11.51 -10.14 14.24
C VAL A 135 -12.51 -10.77 15.18
N GLN A 136 -13.78 -10.37 15.10
CA GLN A 136 -14.85 -10.95 15.92
C GLN A 136 -15.07 -12.43 15.59
N GLY A 137 -15.09 -12.80 14.30
CA GLY A 137 -15.17 -14.20 13.88
C GLY A 137 -13.99 -15.04 14.36
N LEU A 138 -12.76 -14.47 14.35
CA LEU A 138 -11.58 -15.14 14.89
C LEU A 138 -11.68 -15.34 16.41
N LYS A 139 -12.16 -14.34 17.15
CA LYS A 139 -12.41 -14.45 18.60
C LYS A 139 -13.43 -15.55 18.91
N GLU A 140 -14.51 -15.65 18.15
CA GLU A 140 -15.53 -16.68 18.32
C GLU A 140 -14.98 -18.08 18.06
N ALA A 141 -14.21 -18.24 16.99
CA ALA A 141 -13.52 -19.51 16.70
C ALA A 141 -12.58 -19.91 17.85
N LYS A 142 -11.76 -18.97 18.34
CA LYS A 142 -10.87 -19.21 19.48
C LYS A 142 -11.61 -19.55 20.77
N ARG A 143 -12.77 -18.94 21.01
CA ARG A 143 -13.62 -19.26 22.16
C ARG A 143 -14.14 -20.70 22.07
N GLY A 144 -14.49 -21.16 20.87
CA GLY A 144 -14.85 -22.56 20.60
C GLY A 144 -13.71 -23.53 20.92
N GLU A 145 -12.52 -23.28 20.39
CA GLU A 145 -11.31 -24.08 20.66
C GLU A 145 -10.98 -24.13 22.16
N TRP A 146 -11.11 -23.00 22.86
CA TRP A 146 -10.87 -22.91 24.30
C TRP A 146 -11.84 -23.80 25.08
N LYS A 147 -13.14 -23.71 24.79
CA LYS A 147 -14.16 -24.54 25.46
C LYS A 147 -13.90 -26.02 25.27
N SER A 148 -13.49 -26.43 24.08
CA SER A 148 -13.12 -27.83 23.79
C SER A 148 -11.90 -28.31 24.58
N SER A 149 -10.93 -27.42 24.83
CA SER A 149 -9.69 -27.76 25.55
C SER A 149 -9.78 -27.61 27.07
N HIS A 150 -10.73 -26.83 27.59
CA HIS A 150 -10.88 -26.51 29.01
C HIS A 150 -12.21 -26.97 29.61
N SER A 151 -12.73 -28.12 29.14
CA SER A 151 -13.94 -28.75 29.70
C SER A 151 -15.16 -27.82 29.77
N GLY A 152 -15.32 -26.97 28.75
CA GLY A 152 -16.46 -26.04 28.64
C GLY A 152 -16.33 -24.72 29.40
N HIS A 153 -15.22 -24.47 30.10
CA HIS A 153 -14.99 -23.18 30.76
C HIS A 153 -14.85 -22.04 29.75
N GLU A 154 -15.44 -20.88 30.05
CA GLU A 154 -15.26 -19.68 29.22
C GLU A 154 -13.95 -18.95 29.55
N PRO A 155 -13.20 -18.48 28.54
CA PRO A 155 -12.04 -17.63 28.77
C PRO A 155 -12.45 -16.20 29.12
N THR A 156 -11.64 -15.51 29.93
CA THR A 156 -11.70 -14.05 30.02
C THR A 156 -11.26 -13.43 28.69
N GLU A 157 -11.59 -12.15 28.46
CA GLU A 157 -11.19 -11.46 27.23
C GLU A 157 -9.66 -11.40 27.08
N GLU A 158 -8.93 -11.20 28.17
CA GLU A 158 -7.47 -11.18 28.18
C GLU A 158 -6.87 -12.55 27.83
N GLN A 159 -7.41 -13.63 28.39
CA GLN A 159 -7.01 -15.00 28.06
C GLN A 159 -7.27 -15.31 26.59
N LEU A 160 -8.44 -14.93 26.09
CA LEU A 160 -8.82 -15.13 24.70
C LEU A 160 -7.87 -14.39 23.76
N LEU A 161 -7.62 -13.11 24.01
CA LEU A 161 -6.71 -12.30 23.20
C LEU A 161 -5.28 -12.85 23.22
N ALA A 162 -4.81 -13.38 24.34
CA ALA A 162 -3.50 -14.01 24.44
C ALA A 162 -3.37 -15.27 23.56
N THR A 163 -4.48 -15.94 23.22
CA THR A 163 -4.45 -17.07 22.28
C THR A 163 -4.37 -16.67 20.81
N ILE A 164 -4.71 -15.43 20.48
CA ILE A 164 -4.74 -14.94 19.11
C ILE A 164 -3.35 -14.45 18.73
N THR A 165 -2.67 -15.20 17.88
CA THR A 165 -1.35 -14.82 17.38
C THR A 165 -1.45 -13.81 16.24
N SER A 166 -0.40 -13.00 16.04
CA SER A 166 -0.29 -12.14 14.85
C SER A 166 -0.23 -12.93 13.53
N GLY A 167 0.13 -14.22 13.59
CA GLY A 167 0.07 -15.13 12.46
C GLY A 167 -1.38 -15.44 12.06
N GLU A 168 -2.23 -15.71 13.05
CA GLU A 168 -3.66 -15.98 12.83
C GLU A 168 -4.41 -14.74 12.36
N GLN A 169 -4.14 -13.57 12.94
CA GLN A 169 -4.71 -12.32 12.45
C GLN A 169 -4.40 -12.11 10.97
N ARG A 170 -3.15 -12.30 10.55
CA ARG A 170 -2.74 -12.19 9.14
C ARG A 170 -3.43 -13.21 8.22
N ARG A 171 -3.73 -14.40 8.73
CA ARG A 171 -4.30 -15.49 7.95
C ARG A 171 -5.83 -15.40 7.85
N HIS A 172 -6.48 -14.93 8.91
CA HIS A 172 -7.93 -15.01 9.07
C HIS A 172 -8.63 -13.65 9.03
N CYS A 173 -7.92 -12.56 9.30
CA CYS A 173 -8.46 -11.21 9.28
C CYS A 173 -7.95 -10.42 8.09
N ARG A 174 -8.87 -9.82 7.34
CA ARG A 174 -8.52 -8.84 6.30
C ARG A 174 -8.03 -7.56 6.97
N ARG A 175 -7.18 -6.82 6.27
CA ARG A 175 -6.84 -5.45 6.65
C ARG A 175 -7.85 -4.49 6.04
N ARG A 176 -7.88 -3.26 6.52
CA ARG A 176 -8.56 -2.12 5.90
C ARG A 176 -7.76 -0.84 6.17
N SER A 177 -7.84 0.12 5.26
CA SER A 177 -7.31 1.46 5.54
C SER A 177 -8.10 2.11 6.68
N ARG A 178 -7.39 2.71 7.65
CA ARG A 178 -8.00 3.62 8.64
C ARG A 178 -8.52 4.89 7.97
N GLY A 179 -9.39 5.62 8.67
CA GLY A 179 -9.84 6.93 8.24
C GLY A 179 -8.69 7.94 8.15
N VAL A 180 -8.84 8.93 7.28
CA VAL A 180 -7.82 9.96 6.98
C VAL A 180 -7.24 10.61 8.24
N GLU A 181 -8.10 11.05 9.15
CA GLU A 181 -7.68 11.74 10.38
C GLU A 181 -6.97 10.80 11.36
N ASP A 182 -7.37 9.53 11.43
CA ASP A 182 -6.69 8.53 12.24
C ASP A 182 -5.31 8.21 11.67
N ILE A 183 -5.19 8.04 10.35
CA ILE A 183 -3.88 7.88 9.70
C ILE A 183 -3.00 9.09 9.99
N ARG A 184 -3.52 10.31 9.84
CA ARG A 184 -2.79 11.56 10.13
C ARG A 184 -2.25 11.56 11.56
N ARG A 185 -3.13 11.33 12.54
CA ARG A 185 -2.77 11.29 13.97
C ARG A 185 -1.73 10.22 14.26
N MET A 186 -1.92 9.00 13.75
CA MET A 186 -1.02 7.87 14.00
C MET A 186 0.35 8.06 13.37
N ILE A 187 0.44 8.61 12.16
CA ILE A 187 1.73 8.90 11.52
C ILE A 187 2.44 10.03 12.26
N SER A 188 1.75 11.11 12.61
CA SER A 188 2.37 12.20 13.41
C SER A 188 2.94 11.67 14.73
N GLY A 189 2.17 10.88 15.48
CA GLY A 189 2.65 10.28 16.73
C GLY A 189 3.81 9.28 16.52
N LEU A 190 3.82 8.54 15.41
CA LEU A 190 4.97 7.72 15.04
C LEU A 190 6.21 8.58 14.81
N LEU A 191 6.10 9.65 14.03
CA LEU A 191 7.22 10.55 13.71
C LEU A 191 7.79 11.21 14.96
N GLU A 192 6.94 11.70 15.86
CA GLU A 192 7.34 12.22 17.18
C GLU A 192 8.15 11.19 17.97
N SER A 193 7.71 9.92 17.97
CA SER A 193 8.39 8.84 18.70
C SER A 193 9.75 8.43 18.12
N VAL A 194 10.05 8.80 16.86
CA VAL A 194 11.28 8.39 16.17
C VAL A 194 12.25 9.55 15.89
N TRP A 195 11.88 10.78 16.21
CA TRP A 195 12.64 11.99 15.88
C TRP A 195 14.07 11.98 16.45
N GLU A 196 14.19 11.58 17.72
CA GLU A 196 15.47 11.48 18.43
C GLU A 196 16.00 10.05 18.52
N LEU A 197 15.37 9.10 17.82
CA LEU A 197 15.73 7.69 17.94
C LEU A 197 17.04 7.39 17.21
N THR A 198 18.01 6.85 17.93
CA THR A 198 19.31 6.45 17.39
C THR A 198 19.55 4.95 17.52
N ASP A 199 20.42 4.41 16.68
CA ASP A 199 20.99 3.07 16.91
C ASP A 199 22.07 3.07 18.00
N THR A 200 22.70 1.92 18.22
CA THR A 200 23.77 1.71 19.21
C THR A 200 25.05 2.51 18.92
N THR A 201 25.20 3.05 17.71
CA THR A 201 26.34 3.88 17.30
C THR A 201 26.02 5.37 17.39
N GLY A 202 24.79 5.74 17.76
CA GLY A 202 24.32 7.12 17.79
C GLY A 202 23.83 7.64 16.43
N LEU A 203 23.73 6.79 15.40
CA LEU A 203 23.17 7.17 14.12
C LEU A 203 21.65 7.36 14.26
N ARG A 204 21.14 8.53 13.88
CA ARG A 204 19.70 8.82 13.88
C ARG A 204 18.96 7.99 12.83
N LEU A 205 17.78 7.50 13.17
CA LEU A 205 16.90 6.81 12.22
C LEU A 205 16.40 7.76 11.12
N VAL A 206 15.98 8.97 11.51
CA VAL A 206 15.40 9.96 10.60
C VAL A 206 16.31 11.17 10.45
N ASN A 207 16.34 11.73 9.24
CA ASN A 207 16.84 13.08 9.01
C ASN A 207 15.67 14.05 9.19
N HIS A 208 15.83 15.03 10.08
CA HIS A 208 14.75 15.92 10.49
C HIS A 208 14.18 16.74 9.33
N ASP A 209 15.05 17.44 8.60
CA ASP A 209 14.61 18.35 7.54
C ASP A 209 13.90 17.58 6.43
N THR A 210 14.47 16.45 6.00
CA THR A 210 13.88 15.66 4.92
C THR A 210 12.60 14.94 5.37
N MET A 211 12.56 14.42 6.60
CA MET A 211 11.35 13.75 7.11
C MET A 211 10.20 14.75 7.33
N HIS A 212 10.49 15.95 7.82
CA HIS A 212 9.48 17.01 7.96
C HIS A 212 8.87 17.34 6.59
N HIS A 213 9.70 17.57 5.58
CA HIS A 213 9.24 17.83 4.22
C HIS A 213 8.45 16.66 3.62
N VAL A 214 8.94 15.43 3.79
CA VAL A 214 8.23 14.23 3.34
C VAL A 214 6.85 14.17 3.96
N TRP A 215 6.73 14.40 5.28
CA TRP A 215 5.45 14.34 5.95
C TRP A 215 4.50 15.45 5.50
N GLU A 216 4.99 16.68 5.37
CA GLU A 216 4.23 17.81 4.82
C GLU A 216 3.62 17.49 3.45
N VAL A 217 4.40 16.87 2.56
CA VAL A 217 3.91 16.47 1.23
C VAL A 217 2.94 15.29 1.31
N GLN A 218 3.26 14.27 2.10
CA GLN A 218 2.45 13.04 2.17
C GLN A 218 1.07 13.27 2.79
N GLN A 219 0.90 14.25 3.67
CA GLN A 219 -0.41 14.59 4.24
C GLN A 219 -1.47 14.91 3.18
N LYS A 220 -1.07 15.47 2.03
CA LYS A 220 -1.97 15.80 0.91
C LYS A 220 -2.54 14.57 0.21
N HIS A 221 -1.96 13.40 0.45
CA HIS A 221 -2.31 12.15 -0.21
C HIS A 221 -3.09 11.18 0.69
N LEU A 222 -3.41 11.56 1.92
CA LEU A 222 -4.11 10.67 2.86
C LEU A 222 -5.51 10.28 2.38
N GLU A 223 -6.21 11.18 1.69
CA GLU A 223 -7.49 10.88 1.05
C GLU A 223 -7.33 9.90 -0.12
N CYS A 224 -6.23 10.02 -0.86
CA CYS A 224 -5.95 9.14 -1.99
C CYS A 224 -5.71 7.68 -1.55
N LEU A 225 -5.34 7.44 -0.30
CA LEU A 225 -5.14 6.11 0.28
C LEU A 225 -6.42 5.39 0.68
N GLN A 226 -7.56 6.09 0.71
CA GLN A 226 -8.79 5.50 1.25
C GLN A 226 -9.37 4.48 0.27
N ASP A 227 -9.46 3.23 0.73
CA ASP A 227 -10.10 2.16 -0.01
C ASP A 227 -11.57 2.55 -0.30
N PRO A 228 -12.09 2.36 -1.54
CA PRO A 228 -13.48 2.69 -1.81
C PRO A 228 -14.44 1.77 -1.03
N PRO A 229 -15.64 2.26 -0.68
CA PRO A 229 -16.60 1.48 0.11
C PRO A 229 -16.98 0.17 -0.58
N GLY A 230 -17.05 -0.93 0.18
CA GLY A 230 -17.50 -2.24 -0.31
C GLY A 230 -16.44 -3.07 -1.02
N LEU A 231 -15.28 -2.50 -1.35
CA LEU A 231 -14.19 -3.23 -2.01
C LEU A 231 -13.38 -4.08 -1.02
N LYS A 232 -13.35 -5.40 -1.27
CA LYS A 232 -12.55 -6.36 -0.49
C LYS A 232 -11.18 -6.55 -1.11
N LEU A 233 -10.28 -5.60 -0.88
CA LEU A 233 -8.95 -5.56 -1.51
C LEU A 233 -7.95 -6.54 -0.92
N TYR A 234 -8.09 -6.81 0.37
CA TYR A 234 -7.24 -7.76 1.07
C TYR A 234 -7.91 -9.11 1.01
N THR A 235 -7.46 -9.96 0.09
CA THR A 235 -7.92 -11.34 0.00
C THR A 235 -7.35 -12.14 1.16
N LYS A 236 -8.11 -13.12 1.65
CA LYS A 236 -7.55 -14.15 2.54
C LYS A 236 -6.40 -14.82 1.80
N VAL A 237 -5.25 -14.93 2.45
CA VAL A 237 -4.19 -15.81 1.95
C VAL A 237 -4.77 -17.22 2.06
N VAL A 238 -5.02 -17.85 0.91
CA VAL A 238 -5.50 -19.25 0.83
C VAL A 238 -4.42 -20.17 1.38
#